data_AF-A0A7H0GPK4-F1
#
_entry.id   AF-A0A7H0GPK4-F1
#
_cell.length_a   1.000
_cell.length_b   1.000
_cell.length_c   1.000
_cell.angle_alpha   90.00
_cell.angle_beta   90.00
_cell.angle_gamma   90.00
#
_symmetry.space_group_name_H-M   'P 1'
#
loop_
_entity.id
_entity.type
_entity.pdbx_description
1 polymer ?
#
loop_
_entity_poly.entity_id
_entity_poly.type
_entity_poly.pdbx_seq_one_letter_code
_entity_poly.pdbx_strand_id
1 'polypeptide(L)'
;MKEGPGDWMTVGRLAKVAGVGVETIRYYQGRGLLPIPKAAGSFRRYPASMIQRIGFIKRAQSLGFSLDEVKSLLDLEDGRNRRAIQTVTRRRLDQIDEKLGDLERMQGALRDMLLQCEEMGQASPCPIIAALVGPPPVQSPPTSRLR
;
A
#
# COMPACT_ATOMS: atom_id res chain seq x y z
N MET A 1 -6.94 5.64 -41.89
CA MET A 1 -8.18 6.14 -41.26
C MET A 1 -7.79 7.23 -40.27
N LYS A 2 -8.26 8.46 -40.50
CA LYS A 2 -7.92 9.65 -39.71
C LYS A 2 -8.80 9.70 -38.46
N GLU A 3 -8.21 9.82 -37.28
CA GLU A 3 -8.93 10.23 -36.06
C GLU A 3 -8.33 11.55 -35.55
N GLY A 4 -9.03 12.66 -35.84
CA GLY A 4 -8.84 13.97 -35.22
C GLY A 4 -9.82 14.19 -34.06
N PRO A 5 -9.66 15.26 -33.26
CA PRO A 5 -9.85 15.27 -31.81
C PRO A 5 -11.32 15.17 -31.39
N GLY A 6 -11.70 13.99 -30.92
CA GLY A 6 -12.97 13.67 -30.27
C GLY A 6 -12.70 12.68 -29.16
N ASP A 7 -12.33 13.23 -28.00
CA ASP A 7 -11.55 12.67 -26.88
C ASP A 7 -12.18 11.50 -26.10
N TRP A 8 -13.02 10.70 -26.75
CA TRP A 8 -13.81 9.64 -26.15
C TRP A 8 -13.28 8.26 -26.54
N MET A 9 -12.94 7.45 -25.55
CA MET A 9 -12.36 6.13 -25.74
C MET A 9 -13.23 5.04 -25.13
N THR A 10 -13.17 3.84 -25.71
CA THR A 10 -13.70 2.63 -25.05
C THR A 10 -12.83 2.28 -23.85
N VAL A 11 -13.35 1.45 -22.94
CA VAL A 11 -12.58 1.01 -21.76
C VAL A 11 -11.28 0.30 -22.14
N GLY A 12 -11.27 -0.46 -23.26
CA GLY A 12 -10.07 -1.15 -23.75
C GLY A 12 -9.01 -0.17 -24.26
N ARG A 13 -9.41 0.87 -25.00
CA ARG A 13 -8.48 1.93 -25.43
C ARG A 13 -7.98 2.76 -24.24
N LEU A 14 -8.85 3.08 -23.27
CA LEU A 14 -8.45 3.75 -22.03
C LEU A 14 -7.39 2.94 -21.27
N ALA A 15 -7.64 1.65 -21.08
CA ALA A 15 -6.71 0.73 -20.41
C ALA A 15 -5.34 0.74 -21.09
N LYS A 16 -5.34 0.57 -22.42
CA LYS A 16 -4.11 0.58 -23.21
C LYS A 16 -3.34 1.91 -23.09
N VAL A 17 -4.02 3.04 -23.26
CA VAL A 17 -3.37 4.37 -23.23
C VAL A 17 -2.92 4.74 -21.81
N ALA A 18 -3.67 4.38 -20.78
CA ALA A 18 -3.30 4.63 -19.38
C ALA A 18 -2.29 3.61 -18.83
N GLY A 19 -1.91 2.59 -19.61
CA GLY A 19 -0.97 1.55 -19.22
C GLY A 19 -1.45 0.75 -18.01
N VAL A 20 -2.71 0.32 -18.04
CA VAL A 20 -3.35 -0.54 -17.01
C VAL A 20 -4.20 -1.62 -17.66
N GLY A 21 -4.59 -2.64 -16.90
CA GLY A 21 -5.59 -3.62 -17.34
C GLY A 21 -7.01 -3.05 -17.31
N VAL A 22 -7.91 -3.63 -18.11
CA VAL A 22 -9.35 -3.31 -18.05
C VAL A 22 -9.92 -3.64 -16.66
N GLU A 23 -9.47 -4.73 -16.05
CA GLU A 23 -9.84 -5.07 -14.67
C GLU A 23 -9.38 -4.04 -13.65
N THR A 24 -8.21 -3.41 -13.85
CA THR A 24 -7.75 -2.32 -12.98
C THR A 24 -8.69 -1.11 -13.06
N ILE A 25 -9.19 -0.78 -14.26
CA ILE A 25 -10.19 0.28 -14.43
C ILE A 25 -11.48 -0.09 -13.70
N ARG A 26 -11.99 -1.31 -13.89
CA ARG A 26 -13.20 -1.80 -13.21
C ARG A 26 -13.03 -1.79 -11.69
N TYR A 27 -11.86 -2.16 -11.21
CA TYR A 27 -11.50 -2.13 -9.80
C TYR A 27 -11.53 -0.70 -9.24
N TYR A 28 -10.90 0.26 -9.92
CA TYR A 28 -10.97 1.67 -9.50
C TYR A 28 -12.39 2.23 -9.54
N GLN A 29 -13.21 1.80 -10.50
CA GLN A 29 -14.62 2.15 -10.56
C GLN A 29 -15.41 1.58 -9.37
N GLY A 30 -15.22 0.31 -9.05
CA GLY A 30 -15.86 -0.34 -7.90
C GLY A 30 -15.47 0.28 -6.56
N ARG A 31 -14.26 0.84 -6.46
CA ARG A 31 -13.79 1.59 -5.29
C ARG A 31 -14.19 3.08 -5.31
N GLY A 32 -14.89 3.54 -6.34
CA GLY A 32 -15.31 4.94 -6.48
C GLY A 32 -14.16 5.93 -6.76
N LEU A 33 -12.99 5.44 -7.20
CA LEU A 33 -11.83 6.26 -7.54
C LEU A 33 -11.94 6.81 -8.97
N LEU A 34 -12.58 6.06 -9.86
CA LEU A 34 -12.81 6.45 -11.23
C LEU A 34 -14.31 6.50 -11.52
N PRO A 35 -14.85 7.57 -12.13
CA PRO A 35 -16.26 7.62 -12.46
C PRO A 35 -16.64 6.54 -13.48
N ILE A 36 -17.90 6.13 -13.44
CA ILE A 36 -18.52 5.24 -14.44
C ILE A 36 -19.41 6.12 -15.34
N PRO A 37 -19.03 6.37 -16.59
CA PRO A 37 -19.88 7.10 -17.52
C PRO A 37 -21.20 6.38 -17.76
N LYS A 38 -22.26 7.14 -18.05
CA LYS A 38 -23.51 6.57 -18.57
C LYS A 38 -23.22 5.82 -19.87
N ALA A 39 -23.95 4.73 -20.11
CA ALA A 39 -23.84 4.00 -21.36
C ALA A 39 -24.33 4.89 -22.52
N ALA A 40 -23.61 4.88 -23.64
CA ALA A 40 -23.97 5.56 -24.87
C ALA A 40 -24.16 4.51 -25.97
N GLY A 41 -25.37 3.95 -26.05
CA GLY A 41 -25.65 2.74 -26.85
C GLY A 41 -25.03 1.50 -26.22
N SER A 42 -24.36 0.66 -27.03
CA SER A 42 -23.82 -0.63 -26.59
C SER A 42 -22.55 -0.53 -25.73
N PHE A 43 -21.91 0.64 -25.65
CA PHE A 43 -20.63 0.80 -24.94
C PHE A 43 -20.57 2.12 -24.15
N ARG A 44 -19.76 2.13 -23.08
CA ARG A 44 -19.40 3.35 -22.34
C ARG A 44 -18.26 4.08 -23.06
N ARG A 45 -18.33 5.41 -23.03
CA ARG A 45 -17.30 6.31 -23.59
C ARG A 45 -16.64 7.08 -22.45
N TYR A 46 -15.31 7.09 -22.44
CA TYR A 46 -14.50 7.73 -21.41
C TYR A 46 -13.76 8.94 -21.99
N PRO A 47 -13.71 10.08 -21.31
CA PRO A 47 -12.95 11.23 -21.79
C PRO A 47 -11.45 11.01 -21.57
N ALA A 48 -10.60 11.70 -22.34
CA ALA A 48 -9.14 11.62 -22.18
C ALA A 48 -8.64 12.08 -20.80
N SER A 49 -9.38 12.93 -20.09
CA SER A 49 -9.08 13.32 -18.70
C SER A 49 -8.98 12.12 -17.74
N MET A 50 -9.62 10.99 -18.07
CA MET A 50 -9.48 9.76 -17.29
C MET A 50 -8.05 9.21 -17.30
N ILE A 51 -7.26 9.48 -18.35
CA ILE A 51 -5.84 9.08 -18.39
C ILE A 51 -5.07 9.78 -17.27
N GLN A 52 -5.27 11.09 -17.11
CA GLN A 52 -4.61 11.86 -16.06
C GLN A 52 -5.02 11.39 -14.66
N ARG A 53 -6.31 11.09 -14.46
CA ARG A 53 -6.84 10.57 -13.20
C ARG A 53 -6.29 9.18 -12.86
N ILE A 54 -6.21 8.27 -13.85
CA ILE A 54 -5.57 6.95 -13.65
C ILE A 54 -4.08 7.13 -13.33
N GLY A 55 -3.39 8.04 -14.02
CA GLY A 55 -2.00 8.38 -13.72
C GLY A 55 -1.79 8.92 -12.30
N PHE A 56 -2.72 9.74 -11.81
CA PHE A 56 -2.74 10.22 -10.42
C PHE A 56 -2.84 9.06 -9.43
N ILE A 57 -3.83 8.18 -9.62
CA ILE A 57 -4.05 7.01 -8.76
C ILE A 57 -2.80 6.14 -8.71
N LYS A 58 -2.20 5.82 -9.87
CA LYS A 58 -0.99 4.99 -9.96
C LYS A 58 0.19 5.61 -9.20
N ARG A 59 0.44 6.91 -9.38
CA ARG A 59 1.53 7.61 -8.68
C ARG A 59 1.31 7.61 -7.17
N ALA A 60 0.09 7.88 -6.71
CA ALA A 60 -0.22 7.86 -5.29
C ALA A 60 -0.02 6.44 -4.70
N GLN A 61 -0.48 5.40 -5.39
CA GLN A 61 -0.24 4.02 -4.95
C GLN A 61 1.26 3.66 -4.90
N SER A 62 2.07 4.13 -5.85
CA SER A 62 3.53 3.89 -5.82
C SER A 62 4.24 4.57 -4.64
N LEU A 63 3.64 5.62 -4.08
CA LEU A 63 4.10 6.26 -2.85
C LEU A 63 3.53 5.60 -1.58
N GLY A 64 2.79 4.50 -1.75
CA GLY A 64 2.22 3.72 -0.67
C GLY A 64 0.94 4.28 -0.08
N PHE A 65 0.32 5.31 -0.67
CA PHE A 65 -1.00 5.75 -0.24
C PHE A 65 -2.01 4.60 -0.39
N SER A 66 -2.79 4.37 0.65
CA SER A 66 -3.95 3.49 0.60
C SER A 66 -4.99 4.05 -0.37
N LEU A 67 -5.87 3.20 -0.90
CA LEU A 67 -6.90 3.65 -1.84
C LEU A 67 -7.86 4.67 -1.23
N ASP A 68 -8.09 4.62 0.07
CA ASP A 68 -8.93 5.60 0.77
C ASP A 68 -8.23 6.97 0.88
N GLU A 69 -6.91 6.99 1.09
CA GLU A 69 -6.11 8.22 1.01
C GLU A 69 -6.05 8.73 -0.42
N VAL A 70 -5.89 7.87 -1.43
CA VAL A 70 -5.95 8.27 -2.83
C VAL A 70 -7.30 8.91 -3.17
N LYS A 71 -8.41 8.35 -2.68
CA LYS A 71 -9.74 8.94 -2.85
C LYS A 71 -9.81 10.34 -2.23
N SER A 72 -9.32 10.47 -1.00
CA SER A 72 -9.26 11.76 -0.29
C SER A 72 -8.42 12.78 -1.06
N LEU A 73 -7.30 12.36 -1.67
CA LEU A 73 -6.47 13.23 -2.49
C LEU A 73 -7.12 13.60 -3.82
N LEU A 74 -7.90 12.70 -4.43
CA LEU A 74 -8.69 12.99 -5.63
C LEU A 74 -9.79 14.02 -5.37
N ASP A 75 -10.39 14.01 -4.18
CA ASP A 75 -11.38 15.02 -3.77
C ASP A 75 -10.73 16.40 -3.54
N LEU A 76 -9.40 16.45 -3.41
CA LEU A 76 -8.58 17.66 -3.22
C LEU A 76 -7.76 18.00 -4.48
N GLU A 77 -8.05 17.39 -5.63
CA GLU A 77 -7.21 17.47 -6.83
C GLU A 77 -7.13 18.87 -7.46
N ASP A 78 -8.03 19.78 -7.08
CA ASP A 78 -7.97 21.19 -7.47
C ASP A 78 -6.79 21.96 -6.85
N GLY A 79 -6.10 21.36 -5.87
CA GLY A 79 -4.91 21.90 -5.22
C GLY A 79 -5.15 23.11 -4.31
N ARG A 80 -6.42 23.49 -4.07
CA ARG A 80 -6.75 24.72 -3.32
C ARG A 80 -6.64 24.51 -1.82
N ASN A 81 -6.99 23.32 -1.34
CA ASN A 81 -6.92 22.99 0.08
C ASN A 81 -5.55 22.39 0.46
N ARG A 82 -4.51 23.22 0.38
CA ARG A 82 -3.12 22.82 0.67
C ARG A 82 -2.95 22.19 2.06
N ARG A 83 -3.68 22.69 3.07
CA ARG A 83 -3.62 22.17 4.44
C ARG A 83 -4.10 20.72 4.50
N ALA A 84 -5.26 20.41 3.91
CA ALA A 84 -5.76 19.03 3.88
C ALA A 84 -4.81 18.07 3.12
N ILE A 85 -4.27 18.52 1.98
CA ILE A 85 -3.29 17.75 1.20
C ILE A 85 -2.03 17.46 2.02
N GLN A 86 -1.52 18.47 2.73
CA GLN A 86 -0.37 18.32 3.64
C GLN A 86 -0.68 17.34 4.78
N THR A 87 -1.88 17.38 5.36
CA THR A 87 -2.29 16.44 6.42
C THR A 87 -2.27 14.99 5.93
N VAL A 88 -2.87 14.69 4.78
CA VAL A 88 -2.87 13.34 4.21
C VAL A 88 -1.45 12.88 3.90
N THR A 89 -0.63 13.77 3.34
CA THR A 89 0.76 13.46 2.98
C THR A 89 1.63 13.21 4.22
N ARG A 90 1.50 14.05 5.26
CA ARG A 90 2.24 13.90 6.52
C ARG A 90 1.88 12.59 7.20
N ARG A 91 0.59 12.27 7.29
CA ARG A 91 0.15 10.99 7.87
C ARG A 91 0.80 9.79 7.16
N ARG A 92 0.93 9.85 5.83
CA ARG A 92 1.60 8.79 5.08
C ARG A 92 3.10 8.72 5.37
N LEU A 93 3.76 9.88 5.50
CA LEU A 93 5.16 9.94 5.90
C LEU A 93 5.37 9.32 7.28
N ASP A 94 4.54 9.69 8.27
CA ASP A 94 4.61 9.16 9.63
C ASP A 94 4.48 7.62 9.65
N GLN A 95 3.58 7.04 8.85
CA GLN A 95 3.43 5.59 8.70
C GLN A 95 4.66 4.91 8.07
N ILE A 96 5.30 5.59 7.10
CA ILE A 96 6.53 5.09 6.47
C ILE A 96 7.65 5.07 7.50
N ASP A 97 7.81 6.15 8.26
CA ASP A 97 8.84 6.29 9.29
C ASP A 97 8.66 5.25 10.41
N GLU A 98 7.42 5.03 10.86
CA GLU A 98 7.08 3.97 11.81
C GLU A 98 7.49 2.58 11.28
N LYS A 99 7.16 2.31 10.01
CA LYS A 99 7.49 1.02 9.39
C LYS A 99 8.99 0.83 9.19
N LEU A 100 9.73 1.90 8.88
CA LEU A 100 11.19 1.86 8.82
C LEU A 100 11.77 1.51 10.19
N GLY A 101 11.30 2.15 11.26
CA GLY A 101 11.75 1.83 12.62
C GLY A 101 11.45 0.39 13.03
N ASP A 102 10.30 -0.16 12.66
CA ASP A 102 9.98 -1.59 12.84
C ASP A 102 10.97 -2.50 12.09
N LEU A 103 11.22 -2.20 10.81
CA LEU A 103 12.10 -2.99 9.96
C LEU A 103 13.56 -2.95 10.45
N GLU A 104 14.02 -1.80 10.94
CA GLU A 104 15.35 -1.66 11.55
C GLU A 104 15.47 -2.50 12.82
N ARG A 105 14.46 -2.50 13.70
CA ARG A 105 14.43 -3.36 14.89
C ARG A 105 14.47 -4.85 14.53
N MET A 106 13.64 -5.27 13.57
CA MET A 106 13.63 -6.65 13.10
C MET A 106 14.97 -7.06 12.49
N GLN A 107 15.57 -6.18 11.68
CA GLN A 107 16.89 -6.41 11.09
C GLN A 107 17.97 -6.54 12.16
N GLY A 108 17.95 -5.69 13.20
CA GLY A 108 18.87 -5.78 14.34
C GLY A 108 18.77 -7.14 15.04
N ALA A 109 17.55 -7.54 15.41
CA ALA A 109 17.32 -8.83 16.06
C ALA A 109 17.82 -10.03 15.22
N LEU A 110 17.57 -10.02 13.90
CA LEU A 110 18.05 -11.08 13.01
C LEU A 110 19.58 -11.10 12.89
N ARG A 111 20.25 -9.92 12.88
CA ARG A 111 21.71 -9.83 12.88
C ARG A 111 22.30 -10.40 14.17
N ASP A 112 21.73 -10.06 15.32
CA ASP A 112 22.22 -10.54 16.62
C ASP A 112 22.08 -12.07 16.73
N MET A 113 20.95 -12.61 16.29
CA MET A 113 20.74 -14.07 16.27
C MET A 113 21.74 -14.78 15.34
N LEU A 114 22.07 -14.18 14.18
CA LEU A 114 23.04 -14.74 13.24
C LEU A 114 24.46 -14.74 13.84
N LEU A 115 24.90 -13.62 14.43
CA LEU A 115 26.21 -13.51 15.07
C LEU A 115 26.38 -14.56 16.19
N GLN A 116 25.38 -14.70 17.07
CA GLN A 116 25.41 -15.72 18.11
C GLN A 116 25.53 -17.14 17.56
N CYS A 117 24.88 -17.41 16.42
CA CYS A 117 24.95 -18.72 15.77
C CYS A 117 26.30 -18.99 15.11
N GLU A 118 26.97 -17.96 14.59
CA GLU A 118 28.30 -18.08 14.00
C GLU A 118 29.38 -18.26 15.07
N GLU A 119 29.24 -17.59 16.22
CA GLU A 119 30.14 -17.72 17.36
C GLU A 119 29.98 -19.06 18.09
N MET A 120 28.74 -19.57 18.19
CA MET A 120 28.47 -20.89 18.77
C MET A 120 28.68 -21.97 17.72
N GLY A 121 29.83 -22.65 17.78
CA GLY A 121 30.14 -23.76 16.89
C GLY A 121 29.09 -24.88 16.86
N GLN A 122 29.22 -25.78 15.88
CA GLN A 122 28.23 -26.84 15.57
C GLN A 122 27.97 -27.86 16.69
N ALA A 123 28.74 -27.83 17.78
CA ALA A 123 28.57 -28.72 18.93
C ALA A 123 27.42 -28.30 19.87
N SER A 124 26.87 -27.09 19.69
CA SER A 124 25.79 -26.53 20.52
C SER A 124 24.46 -26.44 19.75
N PRO A 125 23.29 -26.56 20.42
CA PRO A 125 22.00 -26.29 19.80
C PRO A 125 21.95 -24.88 19.18
N CYS A 126 21.30 -24.76 18.02
CA CYS A 126 21.26 -23.51 17.28
C CYS A 126 20.56 -22.39 18.09
N PRO A 127 21.25 -21.27 18.39
CA PRO A 127 20.66 -20.18 19.18
C PRO A 127 19.50 -19.49 18.47
N ILE A 128 19.48 -19.46 17.13
CA ILE A 128 18.36 -18.92 16.34
C ILE A 128 17.07 -19.69 16.65
N ILE A 129 17.13 -21.03 16.60
CA ILE A 129 15.96 -21.87 16.89
C ILE A 129 15.55 -21.73 18.35
N ALA A 130 16.52 -21.69 19.27
CA ALA A 130 16.23 -21.48 20.69
C ALA A 130 15.51 -20.15 20.95
N ALA A 131 15.93 -19.07 20.28
CA ALA A 131 15.30 -17.75 20.42
C ALA A 131 13.86 -17.71 19.88
N LEU A 132 13.57 -18.43 18.78
CA LEU A 132 12.24 -18.47 18.17
C LEU A 132 11.23 -19.34 18.93
N VAL A 133 11.71 -20.40 19.60
CA VAL A 133 10.88 -21.23 20.49
C VAL A 133 10.50 -20.45 21.77
N GLY A 134 11.32 -19.45 22.14
CA GLY A 134 11.16 -18.63 23.33
C GLY A 134 11.60 -19.35 24.61
N PRO A 135 11.83 -18.62 25.72
CA PRO A 135 12.00 -19.27 27.02
C PRO A 135 10.73 -20.06 27.35
N PRO A 136 10.83 -21.24 28.01
CA PRO A 136 9.64 -21.94 28.47
C PRO A 136 8.78 -20.98 29.31
N PRO A 137 7.43 -21.06 29.23
CA PRO A 137 6.58 -20.21 30.05
C PRO A 137 7.00 -20.39 31.50
N VAL A 138 7.52 -19.31 32.10
CA VAL A 138 7.97 -19.32 33.48
C VAL A 138 6.72 -19.57 34.32
N GLN A 139 6.53 -20.80 34.77
CA GLN A 139 5.43 -21.16 35.65
C GLN A 139 5.60 -20.32 36.92
N SER A 140 4.65 -19.41 37.14
CA SER A 140 4.63 -18.61 38.36
C SER A 140 4.52 -19.57 39.55
N PRO A 141 5.34 -19.42 40.61
CA PRO A 141 5.24 -20.29 41.76
C PRO A 141 3.83 -20.20 42.33
N PRO A 142 3.24 -21.33 42.80
CA PRO A 142 1.92 -21.30 43.40
C PRO A 142 1.94 -20.32 44.58
N THR A 143 1.11 -19.28 44.50
CA THR A 143 0.90 -18.35 45.62
C THR A 143 0.36 -19.16 46.80
N SER A 144 1.24 -19.49 47.75
CA SER A 144 0.83 -20.06 49.02
C SER A 144 0.05 -18.99 49.77
N ARG A 145 -1.27 -19.18 49.86
CA ARG A 145 -2.11 -18.43 50.79
C ARG A 145 -1.81 -18.94 52.20
N LEU A 146 -0.93 -18.24 52.90
CA LEU A 146 -0.82 -18.28 54.35
C LEU A 146 -1.83 -17.27 54.93
N ARG A 147 -3.03 -17.75 55.28
CA ARG A 147 -3.81 -17.42 56.49
C ARG A 147 -5.22 -17.98 56.41
#